data_AF-A0A838TW49-F1
#
_entry.id   AF-A0A838TW49-F1
#
_cell.length_a   1.000
_cell.length_b   1.000
_cell.length_c   1.000
_cell.angle_alpha   90.00
_cell.angle_beta   90.00
_cell.angle_gamma   90.00
#
_symmetry.space_group_name_H-M   'P 1'
#
loop_
_entity.id
_entity.type
_entity.pdbx_description
1 polymer ?
#
loop_
_entity_poly.entity_id
_entity_poly.type
_entity_poly.pdbx_seq_one_letter_code
_entity_poly.pdbx_strand_id
1 'polypeptide(L)'
;MTKVQLSLTDEEAAILSGYGEHFGYNLPKVIRYIISKATERALHEKTIPVYQMSEKTEEKGLQALKEHTEGKTSRGDNIDDYFESL
;
A
#
# COMPACT_ATOMS: atom_id res chain seq x y z
N MET A 1 22.40 6.95 -19.05
CA MET A 1 21.05 6.35 -19.14
C MET A 1 21.25 4.85 -19.26
N THR A 2 20.72 4.04 -18.34
CA THR A 2 20.90 2.58 -18.37
C THR A 2 19.88 1.94 -19.30
N LYS A 3 20.33 1.08 -20.22
CA LYS A 3 19.46 0.36 -21.14
C LYS A 3 19.16 -1.02 -20.57
N VAL A 4 17.89 -1.40 -20.55
CA VAL A 4 17.42 -2.75 -20.19
C VAL A 4 16.82 -3.36 -21.45
N GLN A 5 17.24 -4.58 -21.79
CA GLN A 5 16.66 -5.38 -22.86
C GLN A 5 15.96 -6.58 -22.25
N LEU A 6 14.70 -6.78 -22.63
CA LEU A 6 13.85 -7.87 -22.16
C LEU A 6 13.26 -8.53 -23.40
N SER A 7 13.27 -9.85 -23.42
CA SER A 7 12.54 -10.64 -24.40
C SER A 7 11.24 -11.09 -23.73
N LEU A 8 10.12 -10.85 -24.40
CA LEU A 8 8.80 -11.26 -23.96
C LEU A 8 8.23 -12.19 -25.02
N THR A 9 7.40 -13.15 -24.60
CA THR A 9 6.54 -13.85 -25.56
C THR A 9 5.46 -12.91 -26.09
N ASP A 10 4.84 -13.27 -27.20
CA ASP A 10 3.75 -12.48 -27.77
C ASP A 10 2.58 -12.35 -26.79
N GLU A 11 2.30 -13.41 -26.02
CA GLU A 11 1.26 -13.39 -24.98
C GLU A 11 1.59 -12.44 -23.84
N GLU A 12 2.83 -12.46 -23.34
CA GLU A 12 3.27 -11.56 -22.27
C GLU A 12 3.22 -10.10 -22.71
N ALA A 13 3.68 -9.82 -23.93
CA ALA A 13 3.62 -8.49 -24.51
C ALA A 13 2.17 -8.00 -24.69
N ALA A 14 1.27 -8.88 -25.13
CA ALA A 14 -0.16 -8.57 -25.29
C ALA A 14 -0.85 -8.27 -23.95
N ILE A 15 -0.60 -9.08 -22.92
CA ILE A 15 -1.15 -8.88 -21.57
C ILE A 15 -0.71 -7.52 -21.00
N LEU A 16 0.59 -7.23 -21.07
CA LEU A 16 1.16 -5.99 -20.55
C LEU A 16 0.68 -4.76 -21.33
N SER A 17 0.52 -4.90 -22.65
CA SER A 17 -0.01 -3.82 -23.49
C SER A 17 -1.48 -3.56 -23.17
N GLY A 18 -2.31 -4.59 -23.07
CA GLY A 18 -3.73 -4.45 -22.69
C GLY A 18 -3.90 -3.82 -21.31
N TYR A 19 -3.08 -4.21 -20.32
CA TYR A 19 -3.05 -3.55 -19.02
C TYR A 19 -2.70 -2.05 -19.14
N GLY A 20 -1.72 -1.72 -19.99
CA GLY A 20 -1.27 -0.35 -20.22
C GLY A 20 -2.31 0.55 -20.89
N GLU A 21 -3.10 0.00 -21.81
CA GLU A 21 -4.13 0.73 -22.55
C GLU A 21 -5.15 1.40 -21.63
N HIS A 22 -5.54 0.73 -20.55
CA HIS A 22 -6.45 1.30 -19.54
C HIS A 22 -5.92 2.60 -18.91
N PHE A 23 -4.60 2.80 -18.91
CA PHE A 23 -3.93 3.98 -18.35
C PHE A 23 -3.34 4.89 -19.44
N GLY A 24 -3.58 4.59 -20.72
CA GLY A 24 -2.97 5.31 -21.86
C GLY A 24 -1.45 5.14 -21.92
N TYR A 25 -0.92 4.02 -21.42
CA TYR A 25 0.51 3.76 -21.33
C TYR A 25 0.98 2.81 -22.44
N ASN A 26 2.15 3.10 -23.00
CA ASN A 26 2.82 2.17 -23.90
C ASN A 26 3.56 1.07 -23.12
N LEU A 27 3.83 -0.05 -23.79
CA LEU A 27 4.45 -1.23 -23.20
C LEU A 27 5.76 -0.91 -22.40
N PRO A 28 6.72 -0.11 -22.91
CA PRO A 28 7.90 0.25 -22.12
C PRO A 28 7.59 1.00 -20.83
N LYS A 29 6.57 1.86 -20.82
CA LYS A 29 6.15 2.60 -19.63
C LYS A 29 5.51 1.68 -18.60
N VAL A 30 4.70 0.71 -19.05
CA VAL A 30 4.12 -0.33 -18.18
C VAL A 30 5.23 -1.17 -17.54
N ILE A 31 6.20 -1.64 -18.33
CA ILE A 31 7.32 -2.45 -17.83
C ILE A 31 8.10 -1.68 -16.74
N ARG A 32 8.43 -0.40 -17.00
CA ARG A 32 9.10 0.44 -15.99
C ARG A 32 8.29 0.60 -14.71
N TYR A 33 6.98 0.81 -14.85
CA TYR A 33 6.09 0.94 -13.71
C TYR A 33 6.06 -0.33 -12.85
N ILE A 34 5.90 -1.50 -13.49
CA ILE A 34 5.87 -2.79 -12.80
C ILE A 34 7.19 -3.07 -12.09
N ILE A 35 8.32 -2.88 -12.77
CA ILE A 35 9.66 -3.07 -12.17
C ILE A 35 9.84 -2.13 -10.96
N SER A 36 9.40 -0.87 -11.08
CA SER A 36 9.47 0.10 -9.99
C SER A 36 8.64 -0.36 -8.80
N LYS A 37 7.38 -0.80 -9.02
CA LYS A 37 6.49 -1.26 -7.94
C LYS A 37 6.95 -2.56 -7.30
N ALA A 38 7.46 -3.50 -8.08
CA ALA A 38 8.05 -4.73 -7.56
C ALA A 38 9.29 -4.43 -6.69
N THR A 39 10.13 -3.50 -7.13
CA THR A 39 11.33 -3.08 -6.40
C THR A 39 10.96 -2.31 -5.12
N GLU A 40 10.01 -1.39 -5.21
CA GLU A 40 9.45 -0.66 -4.06
C GLU A 40 8.93 -1.66 -3.01
N ARG A 41 8.11 -2.62 -3.41
CA ARG A 41 7.61 -3.67 -2.51
C ARG A 41 8.73 -4.48 -1.87
N ALA A 42 9.69 -4.97 -2.67
CA ALA A 42 10.83 -5.73 -2.17
C ALA A 42 11.72 -4.92 -1.20
N LEU A 43 11.82 -3.61 -1.41
CA LEU A 43 12.50 -2.70 -0.50
C LEU A 43 11.66 -2.49 0.77
N HIS A 44 10.38 -2.14 0.67
CA HIS A 44 9.51 -1.92 1.82
C HIS A 44 9.40 -3.15 2.73
N GLU A 45 9.26 -4.35 2.16
CA GLU A 45 9.26 -5.61 2.92
C GLU A 45 10.58 -5.89 3.64
N LYS A 46 11.71 -5.35 3.14
CA LYS A 46 13.05 -5.51 3.75
C LYS A 46 13.51 -4.33 4.61
N THR A 47 12.90 -3.16 4.47
CA THR A 47 13.35 -1.90 5.10
C THR A 47 12.36 -1.32 6.10
N ILE A 48 11.09 -1.74 6.10
CA ILE A 48 10.18 -1.42 7.19
C ILE A 48 10.39 -2.48 8.27
N PRO A 49 11.05 -2.18 9.40
CA PRO A 49 11.08 -3.10 10.51
C PRO A 49 9.64 -3.34 10.98
N VAL A 50 9.14 -4.56 10.76
CA VAL A 50 7.90 -5.00 11.37
C VAL A 50 8.22 -5.35 12.81
N TYR A 51 7.87 -4.47 13.73
CA TYR A 51 8.00 -4.74 15.16
C TYR A 51 6.78 -5.56 15.60
N GLN A 52 7.02 -6.72 16.18
CA GLN A 52 5.96 -7.50 16.78
C GLN A 52 5.38 -6.70 17.95
N MET A 53 4.08 -6.42 17.88
CA MET A 53 3.34 -5.76 18.94
C MET A 53 3.31 -6.66 20.18
N SER A 54 3.39 -6.10 21.38
CA SER A 54 3.20 -6.90 22.59
C SER A 54 1.77 -7.42 22.66
N GLU A 55 1.55 -8.64 23.14
CA GLU A 55 0.21 -9.26 23.26
C GLU A 55 -0.79 -8.33 23.94
N LYS A 56 -0.37 -7.67 25.03
CA LYS A 56 -1.19 -6.70 25.77
C LYS A 56 -1.63 -5.50 24.93
N THR A 57 -0.78 -5.02 24.02
CA THR A 57 -1.12 -3.89 23.15
C THR A 57 -2.05 -4.35 22.04
N GLU A 58 -1.84 -5.55 21.51
CA GLU A 58 -2.71 -6.14 20.48
C GLU A 58 -4.13 -6.36 21.02
N GLU A 59 -4.27 -6.95 22.21
CA GLU A 59 -5.57 -7.12 22.88
C GLU A 59 -6.32 -5.80 23.04
N LYS A 60 -5.63 -4.74 23.50
CA LYS A 60 -6.22 -3.40 23.65
C LYS A 60 -6.63 -2.81 22.30
N GLY A 61 -5.83 -3.00 21.27
CA GLY A 61 -6.13 -2.54 19.92
C GLY A 61 -7.38 -3.22 19.35
N LEU A 62 -7.48 -4.55 19.51
CA LEU A 62 -8.65 -5.32 19.11
C LEU A 62 -9.91 -4.90 19.89
N GLN A 63 -9.78 -4.63 21.19
CA GLN A 63 -10.87 -4.11 21.98
C GLN A 63 -11.32 -2.72 21.48
N ALA A 64 -10.40 -1.80 21.25
CA ALA A 64 -10.73 -0.46 20.75
C ALA A 64 -11.41 -0.50 19.37
N LEU A 65 -10.98 -1.40 18.48
CA LEU A 65 -11.60 -1.61 17.18
C LEU A 65 -13.05 -2.12 17.32
N LYS A 66 -13.28 -3.04 18.26
CA LYS A 66 -14.61 -3.55 18.58
C LYS A 66 -15.50 -2.42 19.12
N GLU A 67 -15.00 -1.62 20.06
CA GLU A 67 -15.75 -0.49 20.63
C GLU A 67 -16.10 0.57 19.57
N HIS A 68 -15.19 0.84 18.63
CA HIS A 68 -15.47 1.69 17.47
C HIS A 68 -16.58 1.14 16.58
N THR A 69 -16.52 -0.16 16.27
CA THR A 69 -17.55 -0.84 15.47
C THR A 69 -18.91 -0.83 16.16
N GLU A 70 -18.92 -0.89 17.50
CA GLU A 70 -20.11 -0.74 18.35
C GLU A 70 -20.60 0.71 18.48
N GLY A 71 -19.92 1.69 17.86
CA GLY A 71 -20.32 3.09 17.86
C GLY A 71 -19.98 3.85 19.16
N LYS A 72 -19.08 3.31 20.00
CA LYS A 72 -18.68 3.94 21.27
C LYS A 72 -17.67 5.07 21.10
N THR A 73 -17.22 5.36 19.88
CA THR A 73 -16.30 6.45 19.57
C THR A 73 -17.06 7.74 19.26
N SER A 74 -16.60 8.86 19.80
CA SER A 74 -17.01 10.20 19.40
C SER A 74 -16.18 10.71 18.23
N ARG A 75 -16.80 11.53 17.38
CA ARG A 75 -16.10 12.27 16.33
C ARG A 75 -15.58 13.57 16.93
N GLY A 76 -14.27 13.79 16.84
CA GLY A 76 -13.67 15.09 17.14
C GLY A 76 -13.61 15.93 15.87
N ASP A 77 -14.37 17.02 15.81
CA ASP A 77 -14.36 17.94 14.66
C ASP A 77 -13.36 19.09 14.83
N ASN A 78 -13.00 19.42 16.07
CA ASN A 78 -12.00 20.40 16.43
C ASN A 78 -10.94 19.79 17.36
N ILE A 79 -9.68 20.13 17.12
CA ILE A 79 -8.56 19.69 17.93
C ILE A 79 -8.59 20.31 19.34
N ASP A 80 -9.06 21.56 19.46
CA ASP A 80 -9.14 22.24 20.76
C ASP A 80 -10.18 21.55 21.66
N ASP A 81 -11.39 21.32 21.13
CA ASP A 81 -12.48 20.61 21.82
C ASP A 81 -12.07 19.18 22.23
N TYR A 82 -11.26 18.52 21.40
CA TYR A 82 -10.73 17.19 21.72
C TYR A 82 -9.83 17.23 22.96
N PHE A 83 -8.91 18.19 23.05
CA PHE A 83 -8.02 18.32 24.21
C PHE A 83 -8.74 18.77 25.49
N GLU A 84 -9.84 19.51 25.38
CA GLU A 84 -10.70 19.82 26.54
C GLU A 84 -11.50 18.60 27.05
N SER A 85 -11.70 17.59 26.19
CA SER A 85 -12.47 16.38 26.50
C SER A 85 -11.65 15.19 27.02
N LEU A 86 -10.31 15.30 27.04
CA LEU A 86 -9.37 14.30 27.54
C LEU A 86 -9.24 14.34 29.06
#